data_AF-A0A2E8TTK2-F1
#
_entry.id   AF-A0A2E8TTK2-F1
#
_cell.length_a   1.000
_cell.length_b   1.000
_cell.length_c   1.000
_cell.angle_alpha   90.00
_cell.angle_beta   90.00
_cell.angle_gamma   90.00
#
_symmetry.space_group_name_H-M   'P 1'
#
loop_
_entity.id
_entity.type
_entity.pdbx_description
1 polymer ?
#
loop_
_entity_poly.entity_id
_entity_poly.type
_entity_poly.pdbx_seq_one_letter_code
_entity_poly.pdbx_strand_id
1 'polypeptide(L)'
;MKNACKLALGQSRQSLRIVWIKIFISILDQTIMALECNIEARGKFVRLVFGAFAIIGSFPIIALTLYGLIDAKIGFLLTGIAWAGGALGIFEGWSGFCIARGLGFRTPI
;
A
#
# COMPACT_ATOMS: atom_id res chain seq x y z
N MET A 1 2.59 -54.78 13.68
CA MET A 1 1.71 -54.21 12.63
C MET A 1 1.08 -52.84 12.97
N LYS A 2 1.15 -52.33 14.22
CA LYS A 2 0.57 -51.02 14.58
C LYS A 2 1.35 -49.79 14.08
N ASN A 3 2.60 -50.00 13.65
CA ASN A 3 3.51 -48.90 13.30
C ASN A 3 3.32 -48.38 11.87
N ALA A 4 2.76 -49.19 10.96
CA ALA A 4 2.51 -48.77 9.58
C ALA A 4 1.27 -47.84 9.46
N CYS A 5 0.23 -48.08 10.27
CA CYS A 5 -1.00 -47.27 10.24
C CYS A 5 -0.78 -45.82 10.76
N LYS A 6 0.20 -45.61 11.65
CA LYS A 6 0.53 -44.28 12.19
C LYS A 6 1.23 -43.36 11.17
N LEU A 7 1.98 -43.94 10.23
CA LEU A 7 2.71 -43.18 9.20
C LEU A 7 1.78 -42.64 8.10
N ALA A 8 0.76 -43.40 7.69
CA ALA A 8 -0.20 -42.96 6.66
C ALA A 8 -1.08 -41.79 7.12
N LEU A 9 -1.47 -41.74 8.41
CA LEU A 9 -2.27 -40.64 8.97
C LEU A 9 -1.45 -39.38 9.30
N GLY A 10 -0.13 -39.50 9.42
CA GLY A 10 0.78 -38.36 9.60
C GLY A 10 1.10 -37.63 8.28
N GLN A 11 1.03 -38.33 7.15
CA GLN A 11 1.41 -37.80 5.83
C GLN A 11 0.31 -36.94 5.18
N SER A 12 -0.97 -37.19 5.45
CA SER A 12 -2.08 -36.36 4.95
C SER A 12 -2.22 -35.01 5.69
N ARG A 13 -1.82 -34.94 6.96
CA ARG A 13 -1.88 -33.71 7.78
C ARG A 13 -0.65 -32.80 7.58
N GLN A 14 0.50 -33.37 7.22
CA GLN A 14 1.69 -32.63 6.80
C GLN A 14 1.52 -31.98 5.41
N SER A 15 0.82 -32.64 4.48
CA SER A 15 0.53 -32.10 3.14
C SER A 15 -0.28 -30.81 3.18
N LEU A 16 -1.34 -30.73 4.01
CA LEU A 16 -2.12 -29.49 4.17
C LEU A 16 -1.28 -28.33 4.72
N ARG A 17 -0.48 -28.55 5.78
CA ARG A 17 0.41 -27.49 6.31
C ARG A 17 1.40 -26.99 5.27
N ILE A 18 1.99 -27.89 4.47
CA ILE A 18 2.94 -27.52 3.42
C ILE A 18 2.24 -26.79 2.26
N VAL A 19 1.00 -27.15 1.92
CA VAL A 19 0.19 -26.45 0.91
C VAL A 19 -0.15 -25.04 1.38
N TRP A 20 -0.61 -24.87 2.63
CA TRP A 20 -0.86 -23.54 3.20
C TRP A 20 0.42 -22.70 3.30
N ILE A 21 1.56 -23.30 3.65
CA ILE A 21 2.87 -22.61 3.67
C ILE A 21 3.31 -22.23 2.26
N LYS A 22 3.16 -23.12 1.26
CA LYS A 22 3.48 -22.81 -0.14
C LYS A 22 2.55 -21.76 -0.74
N ILE A 23 1.25 -21.80 -0.43
CA ILE A 23 0.29 -20.77 -0.83
C ILE A 23 0.66 -19.45 -0.15
N PHE A 24 1.00 -19.45 1.13
CA PHE A 24 1.42 -18.25 1.86
C PHE A 24 2.74 -17.68 1.32
N ILE A 25 3.71 -18.54 0.98
CA ILE A 25 4.98 -18.14 0.37
C ILE A 25 4.78 -17.67 -1.07
N SER A 26 3.93 -18.30 -1.88
CA SER A 26 3.59 -17.81 -3.24
C SER A 26 2.80 -16.50 -3.19
N ILE A 27 1.91 -16.31 -2.20
CA ILE A 27 1.24 -15.02 -1.97
C ILE A 27 2.26 -13.95 -1.55
N LEU A 28 3.24 -14.29 -0.71
CA LEU A 28 4.35 -13.38 -0.37
C LEU A 28 5.22 -13.04 -1.59
N ASP A 29 5.55 -14.03 -2.42
CA ASP A 29 6.41 -13.88 -3.60
C ASP A 29 5.79 -12.97 -4.67
N GLN A 30 4.47 -13.04 -4.88
CA GLN A 30 3.73 -12.14 -5.77
C GLN A 30 3.69 -10.68 -5.28
N THR A 31 3.98 -10.43 -4.00
CA THR A 31 4.08 -9.06 -3.46
C THR A 31 5.47 -8.44 -3.57
N ILE A 32 6.53 -9.21 -3.81
CA ILE A 32 7.90 -8.67 -3.78
C ILE A 32 8.40 -8.29 -5.18
N MET A 33 8.03 -9.06 -6.22
CA MET A 33 8.51 -8.82 -7.60
C MET A 33 7.66 -7.83 -8.42
N ALA A 34 6.51 -7.40 -7.91
CA ALA A 34 5.61 -6.44 -8.58
C ALA A 34 5.87 -4.97 -8.20
N LEU A 35 6.76 -4.71 -7.24
CA LEU A 35 7.07 -3.36 -6.74
C LEU A 35 8.26 -2.69 -7.44
N GLU A 36 8.72 -3.20 -8.58
CA GLU A 36 9.77 -2.55 -9.37
C GLU A 36 9.16 -1.46 -10.28
N CYS A 37 8.77 -0.30 -9.74
CA CYS A 37 8.64 0.91 -10.57
C CYS A 37 10.04 1.50 -10.75
N ASN A 38 10.62 1.25 -11.93
CA ASN A 38 11.84 1.89 -12.41
C ASN A 38 11.59 3.38 -12.73
N ILE A 39 11.37 4.18 -11.68
CA ILE A 39 11.14 5.63 -11.75
C ILE A 39 12.50 6.33 -11.57
N GLU A 40 12.76 7.35 -12.39
CA GLU A 40 13.97 8.15 -12.23
C GLU A 40 13.99 8.79 -10.83
N ALA A 41 15.19 8.95 -10.25
CA ALA A 41 15.36 9.50 -8.90
C ALA A 41 14.63 10.86 -8.70
N ARG A 42 14.45 11.62 -9.80
CA ARG A 42 13.69 12.87 -9.82
C ARG A 42 12.20 12.66 -9.58
N GLY A 43 11.55 11.76 -10.31
CA GLY A 43 10.13 11.48 -10.15
C GLY A 43 9.80 10.86 -8.78
N LYS A 44 10.75 10.12 -8.19
CA LYS A 44 10.65 9.62 -6.80
C LYS A 44 10.56 10.78 -5.79
N PHE A 45 11.46 11.76 -5.92
CA PHE A 45 11.51 12.92 -5.04
C PHE A 45 10.26 13.80 -5.17
N VAL A 46 9.82 14.08 -6.41
CA VAL A 46 8.63 14.92 -6.65
C VAL A 46 7.39 14.32 -6.00
N ARG A 47 7.17 13.01 -6.10
CA ARG A 47 6.01 12.34 -5.49
C ARG A 47 6.07 12.36 -3.96
N LEU A 48 7.25 12.13 -3.38
CA LEU A 48 7.44 12.20 -1.94
C LEU A 48 7.17 13.62 -1.39
N VAL A 49 7.67 14.63 -2.09
CA VAL A 49 7.49 16.03 -1.73
C VAL A 49 6.03 16.47 -1.89
N PHE A 50 5.37 16.09 -2.99
CA PHE A 50 3.97 16.39 -3.21
C PHE A 50 3.08 15.71 -2.16
N GLY A 51 3.37 14.45 -1.81
CA GLY A 51 2.69 13.74 -0.74
C GLY A 51 2.87 14.43 0.63
N ALA A 52 4.09 14.85 0.96
CA ALA A 52 4.36 15.61 2.17
C ALA A 52 3.64 16.96 2.20
N PHE A 53 3.62 17.70 1.08
CA PHE A 53 2.88 18.96 0.98
C PHE A 53 1.37 18.76 1.10
N ALA A 54 0.81 17.67 0.59
CA ALA A 54 -0.61 17.37 0.74
C ALA A 54 -0.98 17.14 2.22
N ILE A 55 -0.14 16.42 2.97
CA ILE A 55 -0.35 16.22 4.42
C ILE A 55 -0.17 17.55 5.17
N ILE A 56 0.88 18.32 4.88
CA ILE A 56 1.11 19.62 5.53
C ILE A 56 -0.03 20.61 5.22
N GLY A 57 -0.51 20.62 3.97
CA GLY A 57 -1.63 21.44 3.53
C GLY A 57 -2.98 21.06 4.15
N SER A 58 -3.09 19.87 4.74
CA SER A 58 -4.32 19.45 5.44
C SER A 58 -4.51 20.15 6.80
N PHE A 59 -3.41 20.57 7.45
CA PHE A 59 -3.47 21.26 8.75
C PHE A 59 -4.25 22.58 8.74
N PRO A 60 -4.05 23.51 7.78
CA PRO A 60 -4.88 24.70 7.71
C PRO A 60 -6.34 24.38 7.39
N ILE A 61 -6.62 23.37 6.56
CA ILE A 61 -7.99 22.96 6.19
C ILE A 61 -8.76 22.49 7.43
N ILE A 62 -8.15 21.62 8.25
CA ILE A 62 -8.79 21.17 9.48
C ILE A 62 -8.93 22.31 10.49
N ALA A 63 -7.94 23.20 10.59
CA ALA A 63 -8.03 24.38 11.46
C ALA A 63 -9.23 25.27 11.09
N LEU A 64 -9.40 25.61 9.79
CA LEU A 64 -10.54 26.39 9.32
C LEU A 64 -11.88 25.70 9.59
N THR A 65 -11.92 24.38 9.50
CA THR A 65 -13.11 23.58 9.79
C THR A 65 -13.48 23.67 11.28
N LEU A 66 -12.48 23.64 12.18
CA LEU A 66 -12.70 23.76 13.63
C LEU A 66 -13.17 25.17 14.04
N TYR A 67 -12.73 26.21 13.34
CA TYR A 67 -13.22 27.59 13.56
C TYR A 67 -14.60 27.85 12.93
N GLY A 68 -15.21 26.86 12.29
CA GLY A 68 -16.56 26.98 11.71
C GLY A 68 -16.62 27.85 10.45
N LEU A 69 -15.49 28.11 9.80
CA LEU A 69 -15.43 28.89 8.56
C LEU A 69 -15.90 28.09 7.34
N ILE A 70 -15.87 26.76 7.44
CA ILE A 70 -16.24 25.81 6.39
C ILE A 70 -17.22 24.79 6.99
N ASP A 71 -18.17 24.31 6.18
CA ASP A 71 -19.06 23.21 6.58
C ASP A 71 -18.25 21.99 7.03
N ALA A 72 -18.60 21.46 8.21
CA ALA A 72 -17.86 20.36 8.83
C ALA A 72 -17.74 19.13 7.91
N LYS A 73 -18.78 18.80 7.13
CA LYS A 73 -18.75 17.64 6.24
C LYS A 73 -17.72 17.82 5.13
N ILE A 74 -17.68 19.01 4.55
CA ILE A 74 -16.76 19.33 3.45
C ILE A 74 -15.33 19.41 3.99
N GLY A 75 -15.12 20.05 5.14
CA GLY A 75 -13.80 20.19 5.76
C GLY A 75 -13.16 18.86 6.12
N PHE A 76 -13.92 17.95 6.76
CA PHE A 76 -13.43 16.60 7.06
C PHE A 76 -13.20 15.76 5.81
N LEU A 77 -14.07 15.87 4.80
CA LEU A 77 -13.89 15.16 3.52
C LEU A 77 -12.60 15.62 2.83
N LEU A 78 -12.36 16.93 2.73
CA LEU A 78 -11.19 17.49 2.08
C LEU A 78 -9.90 17.10 2.82
N THR A 79 -9.95 17.12 4.15
CA THR A 79 -8.84 16.65 5.00
C THR A 79 -8.57 15.17 4.76
N GLY A 80 -9.61 14.33 4.72
CA GLY A 80 -9.49 12.90 4.46
C GLY A 80 -8.87 12.58 3.09
N ILE A 81 -9.28 13.29 2.04
CA ILE A 81 -8.72 13.14 0.69
C ILE A 81 -7.25 13.61 0.65
N ALA A 82 -6.93 14.72 1.32
CA ALA A 82 -5.56 15.23 1.40
C ALA A 82 -4.63 14.26 2.13
N TRP A 83 -5.09 13.64 3.21
CA TRP A 83 -4.35 12.60 3.92
C TRP A 83 -4.19 11.32 3.11
N ALA A 84 -5.26 10.83 2.50
CA ALA A 84 -5.21 9.62 1.67
C ALA A 84 -4.30 9.81 0.45
N GLY A 85 -4.46 10.92 -0.29
CA GLY A 85 -3.60 11.26 -1.42
C GLY A 85 -2.15 11.53 -1.01
N GLY A 86 -1.94 12.18 0.13
CA GLY A 86 -0.60 12.45 0.67
C GLY A 86 0.14 11.19 1.10
N ALA A 87 -0.54 10.30 1.82
CA ALA A 87 -0.01 9.00 2.23
C ALA A 87 0.32 8.12 1.02
N LEU A 88 -0.54 8.12 -0.01
CA LEU A 88 -0.28 7.42 -1.27
C LEU A 88 0.95 7.99 -1.99
N GLY A 89 1.10 9.31 -2.08
CA GLY A 89 2.28 9.94 -2.70
C GLY A 89 3.60 9.60 -2.00
N ILE A 90 3.59 9.56 -0.67
CA ILE A 90 4.75 9.13 0.14
C ILE A 90 5.02 7.64 -0.05
N PHE A 91 3.98 6.81 -0.04
CA PHE A 91 4.09 5.37 -0.24
C PHE A 91 4.67 5.03 -1.62
N GLU A 92 4.16 5.66 -2.68
CA GLU A 92 4.70 5.50 -4.05
C GLU A 92 6.17 5.95 -4.11
N GLY A 93 6.50 7.07 -3.45
CA GLY A 93 7.85 7.59 -3.36
C GLY A 93 8.81 6.72 -2.55
N TRP A 94 8.35 5.99 -1.53
CA TRP A 94 9.21 5.17 -0.66
C TRP A 94 9.41 3.76 -1.22
N SER A 95 8.31 3.09 -1.57
CA SER A 95 8.28 1.69 -2.01
C SER A 95 8.79 1.50 -3.43
N GLY A 96 8.88 2.59 -4.21
CA GLY A 96 9.25 2.50 -5.61
C GLY A 96 8.21 1.75 -6.42
N PHE A 97 6.93 1.78 -6.02
CA PHE A 97 5.80 1.24 -6.76
C PHE A 97 4.90 2.38 -7.23
N CYS A 98 4.50 2.38 -8.50
CA CYS A 98 3.71 3.47 -9.08
C CYS A 98 2.33 2.97 -9.49
N ILE A 99 1.32 3.14 -8.62
CA ILE A 99 -0.09 2.88 -8.93
C ILE A 99 -0.52 3.74 -10.11
N ALA A 100 -0.07 5.00 -10.17
CA ALA A 100 -0.39 5.90 -11.27
C ALA A 100 -0.03 5.32 -12.66
N ARG A 101 1.12 4.66 -12.79
CA ARG A 101 1.54 4.02 -14.06
C ARG A 101 0.75 2.73 -14.33
N GLY A 102 0.38 1.98 -13.29
CA GLY A 102 -0.52 0.83 -13.39
C GLY A 102 -1.94 1.20 -13.83
N LEU A 103 -2.42 2.39 -13.47
CA LEU A 103 -3.69 2.97 -13.93
C LEU A 103 -3.59 3.61 -15.34
N GLY A 104 -2.42 3.58 -15.98
CA GLY A 104 -2.21 4.15 -17.32
C GLY A 104 -1.94 5.66 -17.34
N PHE A 105 -1.78 6.32 -16.19
CA PHE A 105 -1.37 7.72 -16.15
C PHE A 105 0.09 7.84 -16.58
N ARG A 106 0.31 8.36 -17.78
CA ARG A 106 1.63 8.74 -18.28
C ARG A 106 2.09 9.99 -17.53
N THR A 107 3.00 9.80 -16.58
CA THR A 107 3.71 10.89 -15.93
C THR A 107 4.99 11.15 -16.73
N PRO A 108 5.17 12.34 -17.35
CA PRO A 108 6.35 12.67 -18.17
C PRO A 108 7.58 13.03 -17.31
N ILE A 109 7.48 12.81 -16.00
CA ILE A 109 8.51 13.02 -14.99
C ILE A 109 9.24 11.73 -14.64
#